data_AF-A0A8J6R7U8-F1
#
_entry.id   AF-A0A8J6R7U8-F1
#
_cell.length_a   1.000
_cell.length_b   1.000
_cell.length_c   1.000
_cell.angle_alpha   90.00
_cell.angle_beta   90.00
_cell.angle_gamma   90.00
#
_symmetry.space_group_name_H-M   'P 1'
#
loop_
_entity.id
_entity.type
_entity.pdbx_description
1 polymer ?
#
loop_
_entity_poly.entity_id
_entity_poly.type
_entity_poly.pdbx_seq_one_letter_code
_entity_poly.pdbx_strand_id
1 'polypeptide(L)'
;MLEDLVVYESPERPGYYHLVFDERRYRASGIAGLTEVPVRIIDEPEPKKILKLQLIENKHHEELNPIEEVEGALALLSAELEKPVEAVIALLKQMDHDVRRASYNVIGQPMGEAIIKILEGLNIKC
;
A
#
# COMPACT_ATOMS: atom_id res chain seq x y z
N MET A 1 4.18 -15.68 13.31
CA MET A 1 3.30 -15.20 14.39
C MET A 1 1.93 -15.02 13.73
N LEU A 2 0.85 -15.62 14.23
CA LEU A 2 -0.48 -15.39 13.65
C LEU A 2 -0.91 -13.98 14.06
N GLU A 3 -1.00 -13.06 13.10
CA GLU A 3 -1.56 -11.74 13.36
C GLU A 3 -3.09 -11.81 13.37
N ASP A 4 -3.73 -10.89 14.10
CA ASP A 4 -5.19 -10.83 14.20
C ASP A 4 -5.80 -10.29 12.90
N LEU A 5 -6.99 -10.79 12.53
CA LEU A 5 -7.82 -10.17 11.49
C LEU A 5 -8.08 -8.72 11.88
N VAL A 6 -7.74 -7.78 11.01
CA VAL A 6 -7.93 -6.35 11.29
C VAL A 6 -9.12 -5.85 10.50
N VAL A 7 -10.02 -5.16 11.18
CA VAL A 7 -11.23 -4.61 10.58
C VAL A 7 -11.49 -3.18 11.03
N TYR A 8 -12.27 -2.43 10.26
CA TYR A 8 -12.91 -1.19 10.73
C TYR A 8 -14.40 -1.25 10.45
N GLU A 9 -15.19 -0.53 11.25
CA GLU A 9 -16.66 -0.51 11.08
C GLU A 9 -17.06 0.26 9.82
N SER A 10 -18.04 -0.26 9.08
CA SER A 10 -18.56 0.31 7.85
C SER A 10 -19.34 1.60 8.15
N PRO A 11 -18.90 2.77 7.65
CA PRO A 11 -19.61 4.03 7.86
C PRO A 11 -20.98 4.05 7.18
N GLU A 12 -21.14 3.27 6.09
CA GLU A 12 -22.39 3.16 5.35
C GLU A 12 -23.40 2.20 5.99
N ARG A 13 -22.93 1.32 6.87
CA ARG A 13 -23.75 0.22 7.41
C ARG A 13 -23.30 -0.19 8.81
N PRO A 14 -23.90 0.39 9.87
CA PRO A 14 -23.57 0.05 11.25
C PRO A 14 -23.64 -1.45 11.54
N GLY A 15 -22.68 -1.96 12.29
CA GLY A 15 -22.55 -3.39 12.60
C GLY A 15 -21.99 -4.27 11.47
N TYR A 16 -21.59 -3.67 10.34
CA TYR A 16 -20.80 -4.34 9.30
C TYR A 16 -19.37 -3.84 9.36
N TYR A 17 -18.42 -4.66 8.91
CA TYR A 17 -17.00 -4.37 9.01
C TYR A 17 -16.30 -4.60 7.67
N HIS A 18 -15.33 -3.75 7.37
CA HIS A 18 -14.43 -3.94 6.24
C HIS A 18 -13.16 -4.64 6.72
N LEU A 19 -12.74 -5.66 5.97
CA LEU A 19 -11.48 -6.35 6.22
C LEU A 19 -10.32 -5.53 5.70
N VAL A 20 -9.33 -5.28 6.56
CA VAL A 20 -8.11 -4.54 6.22
C VAL A 20 -6.95 -5.50 5.92
N PHE A 21 -6.84 -6.57 6.71
CA PHE A 21 -5.72 -7.51 6.67
C PHE A 21 -6.17 -8.97 6.85
N ASP A 22 -5.36 -9.89 6.34
CA ASP A 22 -5.38 -11.34 6.54
C ASP A 22 -6.64 -12.04 6.00
N GLU A 23 -6.95 -11.77 4.72
CA GLU A 23 -8.04 -12.42 3.98
C GLU A 23 -7.89 -13.94 3.92
N ARG A 24 -6.66 -14.47 3.99
CA ARG A 24 -6.41 -15.91 4.06
C ARG A 24 -7.00 -16.51 5.33
N ARG A 25 -6.76 -15.91 6.49
CA ARG A 25 -7.33 -16.38 7.76
C ARG A 25 -8.85 -16.24 7.78
N TYR A 26 -9.39 -15.17 7.20
CA TYR A 26 -10.83 -14.99 7.05
C TYR A 26 -11.46 -16.08 6.16
N ARG A 27 -10.82 -16.42 5.04
CA ARG A 27 -11.30 -17.52 4.18
C ARG A 27 -11.18 -18.87 4.87
N ALA A 28 -10.08 -19.11 5.58
CA ALA A 28 -9.86 -20.35 6.32
C ALA A 28 -10.89 -20.57 7.43
N SER A 29 -11.31 -19.51 8.14
CA SER A 29 -12.35 -19.62 9.16
C SER A 29 -13.70 -20.06 8.58
N GLY A 30 -14.05 -19.55 7.39
CA GLY A 30 -15.23 -20.00 6.64
C GLY A 30 -15.16 -21.48 6.26
N ILE A 31 -14.02 -21.95 5.77
CA ILE A 31 -13.80 -23.37 5.45
C ILE A 31 -13.88 -24.24 6.72
N ALA A 32 -13.37 -23.74 7.85
CA ALA A 32 -13.43 -24.42 9.15
C ALA A 32 -14.82 -24.40 9.79
N GLY A 33 -15.81 -23.70 9.19
CA GLY A 33 -17.16 -23.60 9.73
C GLY A 33 -17.27 -22.75 10.99
N LEU A 34 -16.29 -21.87 11.24
CA LEU A 34 -16.33 -20.98 12.39
C LEU A 34 -17.41 -19.90 12.18
N THR A 35 -18.28 -19.75 13.18
CA THR A 35 -19.33 -18.71 13.19
C THR A 35 -18.82 -17.38 13.73
N GLU A 36 -17.71 -17.39 14.47
CA GLU A 36 -17.06 -16.22 15.04
C GLU A 36 -15.54 -16.34 14.97
N VAL A 37 -14.85 -15.22 14.83
CA VAL A 37 -13.39 -15.14 14.80
C VAL A 37 -12.92 -13.92 15.59
N PRO A 38 -11.76 -14.01 16.27
CA PRO A 38 -11.16 -12.85 16.92
C PRO A 38 -10.73 -11.84 15.86
N VAL A 39 -11.11 -10.58 16.06
CA VAL A 39 -10.72 -9.46 15.21
C VAL A 39 -10.20 -8.32 16.07
N ARG A 40 -9.26 -7.54 15.52
CA ARG A 40 -8.84 -6.25 16.04
C ARG A 40 -9.57 -5.16 15.27
N ILE A 41 -10.45 -4.44 15.97
CA ILE A 41 -11.15 -3.29 15.41
C ILE A 41 -10.23 -2.06 15.51
N ILE A 42 -10.07 -1.35 14.41
CA ILE A 42 -9.36 -0.07 14.33
C ILE A 42 -10.33 1.03 13.88
N ASP A 43 -9.95 2.28 14.13
CA ASP A 43 -10.64 3.44 13.55
C ASP A 43 -10.57 3.39 12.02
N GLU A 44 -11.58 4.00 11.36
CA GLU A 44 -11.60 4.13 9.90
C GLU A 44 -10.29 4.75 9.39
N PRO A 45 -9.48 3.99 8.64
CA PRO A 45 -8.20 4.50 8.16
C PRO A 45 -8.42 5.39 6.94
N GLU A 46 -7.57 6.39 6.77
CA GLU A 46 -7.51 7.15 5.52
C GLU A 46 -7.28 6.20 4.33
N PRO A 47 -7.93 6.40 3.16
CA PRO A 47 -7.81 5.48 2.02
C PRO A 47 -6.37 5.17 1.59
N LYS A 48 -5.49 6.18 1.61
CA LYS A 48 -4.05 6.02 1.32
C LYS A 48 -3.34 5.09 2.31
N LYS A 49 -3.75 5.12 3.58
CA LYS A 49 -3.20 4.26 4.63
C LYS A 49 -3.64 2.82 4.42
N ILE A 50 -4.90 2.59 4.06
CA ILE A 50 -5.41 1.25 3.68
C ILE A 50 -4.59 0.69 2.51
N LEU A 51 -4.44 1.47 1.44
CA LEU A 51 -3.70 1.05 0.25
C LEU A 51 -2.26 0.66 0.59
N LYS A 52 -1.55 1.52 1.36
CA LYS A 52 -0.18 1.24 1.80
C LYS A 52 -0.08 -0.05 2.61
N LEU A 53 -1.01 -0.24 3.54
CA LEU A 53 -1.06 -1.39 4.44
C LEU A 53 -1.28 -2.69 3.66
N GLN A 54 -2.22 -2.70 2.71
CA GLN A 54 -2.48 -3.83 1.81
C GLN A 54 -1.27 -4.17 0.93
N LEU A 55 -0.60 -3.17 0.37
CA LEU A 55 0.62 -3.36 -0.42
C LEU A 55 1.74 -4.01 0.39
N ILE A 56 1.94 -3.59 1.64
CA ILE A 56 2.97 -4.15 2.53
C ILE A 56 2.65 -5.61 2.85
N GLU A 57 1.40 -5.93 3.19
CA GLU A 57 0.96 -7.30 3.49
C GLU A 57 1.14 -8.22 2.29
N ASN A 58 0.57 -7.85 1.13
CA ASN A 58 0.60 -8.70 -0.06
C ASN A 58 2.04 -8.94 -0.52
N LYS A 59 2.93 -7.94 -0.39
CA LYS A 59 4.36 -8.10 -0.67
C LYS A 59 5.05 -9.02 0.33
N HIS A 60 4.73 -8.92 1.63
CA HIS A 60 5.28 -9.81 2.66
C HIS A 60 4.85 -11.28 2.44
N HIS A 61 3.68 -11.52 1.85
CA HIS A 61 3.18 -12.85 1.52
C HIS A 61 3.58 -13.36 0.12
N GLU A 62 4.43 -12.62 -0.61
CA GLU A 62 4.80 -12.91 -2.00
C GLU A 62 3.57 -13.13 -2.91
N GLU A 63 2.47 -12.42 -2.63
CA GLU A 63 1.21 -12.54 -3.38
C GLU A 63 1.18 -11.70 -4.65
N LEU A 64 1.85 -10.54 -4.61
CA LEU A 64 1.87 -9.63 -5.75
C LEU A 64 2.83 -10.16 -6.81
N ASN A 65 2.34 -10.25 -8.04
CA ASN A 65 3.20 -10.40 -9.19
C ASN A 65 3.88 -9.05 -9.52
N PRO A 66 4.96 -9.04 -10.33
CA PRO A 66 5.70 -7.81 -10.62
C PRO A 66 4.87 -6.66 -11.21
N ILE A 67 3.79 -6.95 -11.93
CA ILE A 67 2.90 -5.91 -12.48
C ILE A 67 2.05 -5.32 -11.37
N GLU A 68 1.45 -6.15 -10.52
CA GLU A 68 0.63 -5.70 -9.39
C GLU A 68 1.45 -4.87 -8.39
N GLU A 69 2.72 -5.22 -8.15
CA GLU A 69 3.62 -4.41 -7.34
C GLU A 69 3.79 -2.99 -7.91
N VAL A 70 4.00 -2.89 -9.23
CA VAL A 70 4.18 -1.60 -9.91
C VAL A 70 2.89 -0.79 -9.91
N GLU A 71 1.75 -1.42 -10.23
CA GLU A 71 0.44 -0.76 -10.21
C GLU A 71 0.09 -0.24 -8.82
N GLY A 72 0.29 -1.06 -7.78
CA GLY A 72 0.04 -0.65 -6.41
C GLY A 72 0.99 0.47 -5.94
N ALA A 73 2.27 0.40 -6.29
CA ALA A 73 3.23 1.45 -5.97
C ALA A 73 2.87 2.78 -6.67
N LEU A 74 2.47 2.74 -7.93
CA LEU A 74 2.01 3.92 -8.68
C LEU A 74 0.73 4.51 -8.09
N ALA A 75 -0.23 3.67 -7.70
CA ALA A 75 -1.45 4.11 -7.04
C ALA A 75 -1.15 4.80 -5.70
N LEU A 76 -0.23 4.23 -4.89
CA LEU A 76 0.18 4.84 -3.62
C LEU A 76 0.88 6.18 -3.85
N LEU A 77 1.82 6.26 -4.78
CA LEU A 77 2.51 7.50 -5.13
C LEU A 77 1.53 8.56 -5.64
N SER A 78 0.56 8.16 -6.47
CA SER A 78 -0.50 9.05 -6.97
C SER A 78 -1.32 9.64 -5.83
N ALA A 79 -1.72 8.80 -4.87
CA ALA A 79 -2.48 9.21 -3.69
C ALA A 79 -1.68 10.13 -2.75
N GLU A 80 -0.42 9.80 -2.46
CA GLU A 80 0.44 10.58 -1.54
C GLU A 80 0.90 11.91 -2.14
N LEU A 81 1.10 11.97 -3.45
CA LEU A 81 1.53 13.19 -4.15
C LEU A 81 0.36 14.04 -4.64
N GLU A 82 -0.88 13.58 -4.46
CA GLU A 82 -2.11 14.21 -4.98
C GLU A 82 -2.00 14.51 -6.48
N LYS A 83 -1.44 13.56 -7.24
CA LYS A 83 -1.15 13.69 -8.67
C LYS A 83 -1.71 12.52 -9.45
N PRO A 84 -2.15 12.73 -10.70
CA PRO A 84 -2.55 11.60 -11.55
C PRO A 84 -1.34 10.71 -11.85
N VAL A 85 -1.59 9.42 -12.08
CA VAL A 85 -0.54 8.41 -12.30
C VAL A 85 0.39 8.79 -13.45
N GLU A 86 -0.12 9.42 -14.50
CA GLU A 86 0.66 9.90 -15.64
C GLU A 86 1.72 10.94 -15.23
N ALA A 87 1.36 11.83 -14.30
CA ALA A 87 2.28 12.83 -13.77
C ALA A 87 3.35 12.18 -12.87
N VAL A 88 2.97 11.15 -12.10
CA VAL A 88 3.92 10.36 -11.30
C VAL A 88 4.93 9.64 -12.21
N ILE A 89 4.46 9.01 -13.29
CA ILE A 89 5.33 8.34 -14.26
C ILE A 89 6.30 9.34 -14.91
N ALA A 90 5.83 10.54 -15.26
CA ALA A 90 6.68 11.59 -15.82
C ALA A 90 7.78 12.02 -14.82
N LEU A 91 7.43 12.18 -13.54
CA LEU A 91 8.38 12.49 -12.47
C LEU A 91 9.42 11.39 -12.30
N LEU A 92 9.00 10.12 -12.26
CA LEU A 92 9.92 8.98 -12.15
C LEU A 92 10.90 8.91 -13.33
N LYS A 93 10.43 9.17 -14.56
CA LYS A 93 11.29 9.23 -15.75
C LYS A 93 12.30 10.38 -15.68
N GLN A 94 11.87 11.53 -15.17
CA GLN A 94 12.77 12.68 -14.97
C GLN A 94 13.85 12.34 -13.92
N MET A 95 13.45 11.72 -12.80
CA MET A 95 14.39 11.26 -11.76
C MET A 95 15.42 10.28 -12.33
N ASP A 96 15.01 9.26 -13.10
CA ASP A 96 15.93 8.30 -13.73
C ASP A 96 16.92 8.99 -14.69
N HIS A 97 16.45 9.94 -15.49
CA HIS A 97 17.31 10.70 -16.39
C HIS A 97 18.36 11.53 -15.64
N ASP A 98 17.97 12.16 -14.52
CA ASP A 98 18.85 13.02 -13.74
C ASP A 98 19.88 12.23 -12.92
N VAL A 99 19.49 11.06 -12.40
CA VAL A 99 20.41 10.09 -11.76
C VAL A 99 21.45 9.61 -12.76
N ARG A 100 21.05 9.21 -13.98
CA ARG A 100 21.98 8.74 -15.03
C ARG A 100 22.97 9.82 -15.48
N ARG A 101 22.59 11.09 -15.42
CA ARG A 101 23.47 12.21 -15.75
C ARG A 101 24.39 12.63 -14.61
N ALA A 102 24.39 11.93 -13.47
CA ALA A 102 25.09 12.32 -12.24
C ALA A 102 24.80 13.78 -11.83
N SER A 103 23.64 14.30 -12.23
CA SER A 103 23.20 15.65 -11.89
C SER A 103 22.48 15.56 -10.54
N TYR A 104 23.20 15.86 -9.47
CA TYR A 104 22.75 15.85 -8.07
C TYR A 104 21.53 16.75 -7.76
N ASN A 105 20.89 17.33 -8.77
CA ASN A 105 19.89 18.38 -8.62
C ASN A 105 18.51 17.85 -8.24
N VAL A 106 18.16 16.58 -8.52
CA VAL A 106 16.84 16.00 -8.17
C VAL A 106 16.85 15.20 -6.87
N ILE A 107 18.00 14.64 -6.48
CA ILE A 107 18.18 13.99 -5.17
C ILE A 107 18.07 15.03 -4.03
N GLY A 108 18.23 16.33 -4.32
CA GLY A 108 18.02 17.43 -3.37
C GLY A 108 16.68 18.17 -3.49
N GLN A 109 15.71 17.69 -4.28
CA GLN A 109 14.38 18.31 -4.34
C GLN A 109 13.39 17.62 -3.38
N PRO A 110 12.56 18.38 -2.64
CA PRO A 110 11.64 17.83 -1.63
C PRO A 110 10.70 16.73 -2.17
N MET A 111 10.34 16.81 -3.45
CA MET A 111 9.46 15.83 -4.10
C MET A 111 10.18 14.51 -4.41
N GLY A 112 11.45 14.57 -4.80
CA GLY A 112 12.26 13.37 -5.06
C GLY A 112 12.53 12.59 -3.78
N GLU A 113 12.86 13.29 -2.70
CA GLU A 113 13.01 12.70 -1.36
C GLU A 113 11.71 12.03 -0.87
N ALA A 114 10.55 12.65 -1.11
CA ALA A 114 9.26 12.08 -0.75
C ALA A 114 8.99 10.76 -1.48
N ILE A 115 9.27 10.70 -2.80
CA ILE A 115 9.12 9.47 -3.60
C ILE A 115 10.03 8.36 -3.07
N ILE A 116 11.31 8.67 -2.83
CA ILE A 116 12.29 7.68 -2.31
C ILE A 116 11.79 7.13 -0.98
N LYS A 117 11.37 7.99 -0.05
CA LYS A 117 10.87 7.57 1.26
C LYS A 117 9.64 6.67 1.18
N ILE A 118 8.75 6.91 0.22
CA ILE A 118 7.57 6.06 0.00
C ILE A 118 8.00 4.68 -0.54
N LEU A 119 8.89 4.65 -1.53
CA LEU A 119 9.39 3.41 -2.14
C LEU A 119 10.21 2.57 -1.16
N GLU A 120 11.08 3.20 -0.36
CA GLU A 120 11.81 2.54 0.73
C GLU A 120 10.84 1.94 1.76
N GLY A 121 9.76 2.64 2.09
CA GLY A 121 8.70 2.14 2.97
C GLY A 121 7.94 0.93 2.40
N LEU A 122 7.99 0.71 1.09
CA LEU A 122 7.47 -0.49 0.41
C LEU A 122 8.56 -1.55 0.16
N ASN A 123 9.78 -1.32 0.66
CA ASN A 123 10.95 -2.16 0.41
C ASN A 123 11.23 -2.36 -1.10
N ILE A 124 10.89 -1.35 -1.92
CA ILE A 124 11.20 -1.29 -3.35
C ILE A 124 12.58 -0.65 -3.47
N LYS A 125 13.54 -1.37 -4.05
CA LYS A 125 14.87 -0.83 -4.32
C LYS A 125 14.80 0.14 -5.50
N CYS A 126 15.11 1.40 -5.24
CA CYS A 126 15.27 2.47 -6.22
C CYS A 126 16.75 2.73 -6.52
#